data_AF-A0A2D5MP75-F1
#
_entry.id   AF-A0A2D5MP75-F1
#
_cell.length_a   1.000
_cell.length_b   1.000
_cell.length_c   1.000
_cell.angle_alpha   90.00
_cell.angle_beta   90.00
_cell.angle_gamma   90.00
#
_symmetry.space_group_name_H-M   'P 1'
#
loop_
_entity.id
_entity.type
_entity.pdbx_description
1 polymer ?
#
loop_
_entity_poly.entity_id
_entity_poly.type
_entity_poly.pdbx_seq_one_letter_code
_entity_poly.pdbx_strand_id
1 'polypeptide(L)'
;MSNLEENMEDVLNISAEPVEESKPCKPQPPKVDEDDREKDYRYTRGELYSLIDQGQEAVRGALEVAQESGHPRAYEVAVAAMKHVSDMTEKLQDLHKKMKDLDEDKKGPSKVTNNAMFVGSTAELQKMLKEMGGGKR
;
A
#
# COMPACT_ATOMS: atom_id res chain seq x y z
N MET A 1 -39.10 -47.77 3.00
CA MET A 1 -39.45 -46.38 3.35
C MET A 1 -38.95 -45.48 2.23
N SER A 2 -39.46 -45.68 1.02
CA SER A 2 -39.01 -45.00 -0.22
C SER A 2 -40.18 -44.29 -0.90
N ASN A 3 -41.39 -44.85 -0.77
CA ASN A 3 -42.58 -44.32 -1.41
C ASN A 3 -43.07 -42.97 -0.84
N LEU A 4 -42.64 -42.57 0.37
CA LEU A 4 -43.01 -41.28 0.97
C LEU A 4 -42.10 -40.15 0.48
N GLU A 5 -40.78 -40.39 0.44
CA GLU A 5 -39.81 -39.49 -0.18
C GLU A 5 -40.17 -39.19 -1.64
N GLU A 6 -40.43 -40.21 -2.46
CA GLU A 6 -40.79 -40.05 -3.88
C GLU A 6 -42.08 -39.22 -4.07
N ASN A 7 -43.07 -39.37 -3.19
CA ASN A 7 -44.30 -38.56 -3.26
C ASN A 7 -44.07 -37.10 -2.88
N MET A 8 -43.15 -36.83 -1.94
CA MET A 8 -42.80 -35.47 -1.56
C MET A 8 -41.97 -34.78 -2.64
N GLU A 9 -41.10 -35.51 -3.34
CA GLU A 9 -40.32 -35.00 -4.48
C GLU A 9 -41.23 -34.54 -5.63
N ASP A 10 -42.23 -35.34 -5.99
CA ASP A 10 -43.21 -35.01 -7.04
C ASP A 10 -44.13 -33.84 -6.67
N VAL A 11 -44.58 -33.77 -5.41
CA VAL A 11 -45.44 -32.67 -4.94
C VAL A 11 -44.68 -31.35 -4.82
N LEU A 12 -43.38 -31.40 -4.51
CA LEU A 12 -42.52 -30.22 -4.36
C LEU A 12 -41.77 -29.86 -5.65
N ASN A 13 -41.93 -30.63 -6.73
CA ASN A 13 -41.28 -30.44 -8.04
C ASN A 13 -39.78 -30.13 -7.90
N ILE A 14 -39.13 -30.81 -6.96
CA ILE A 14 -37.73 -30.57 -6.59
C ILE A 14 -36.94 -31.82 -6.96
N SER A 15 -36.08 -31.69 -7.97
CA SER A 15 -35.14 -32.76 -8.33
C SER A 15 -33.94 -32.66 -7.41
N ALA A 16 -33.71 -33.69 -6.58
CA ALA A 16 -32.55 -33.77 -5.70
C ALA A 16 -31.29 -34.10 -6.52
N GLU A 17 -30.78 -33.13 -7.28
CA GLU A 17 -29.42 -33.20 -7.83
C GLU A 17 -28.41 -33.00 -6.69
N PRO A 18 -27.35 -33.83 -6.60
CA PRO A 18 -26.30 -33.63 -5.61
C PRO A 18 -25.60 -32.30 -5.92
N VAL A 19 -25.84 -31.30 -5.06
CA VAL A 19 -25.16 -30.01 -5.12
C VAL A 19 -23.67 -30.24 -4.88
N GLU A 20 -22.87 -30.17 -5.94
CA GLU A 20 -21.41 -30.08 -5.81
C GLU A 20 -21.10 -28.88 -4.93
N GLU A 21 -20.55 -29.13 -3.74
CA GLU A 21 -20.13 -28.10 -2.80
C GLU A 21 -19.11 -27.18 -3.49
N SER A 22 -19.60 -26.05 -3.99
CA SER A 22 -18.75 -25.00 -4.52
C SER A 22 -17.85 -24.51 -3.40
N LYS A 23 -16.56 -24.84 -3.47
CA LYS A 23 -15.53 -24.32 -2.57
C LYS A 23 -15.70 -22.80 -2.47
N PRO A 24 -15.73 -22.19 -1.27
CA PRO A 24 -15.91 -20.75 -1.13
C PRO A 24 -14.74 -20.05 -1.83
N CYS A 25 -15.02 -19.48 -3.00
CA CYS A 25 -14.07 -18.64 -3.72
C CYS A 25 -13.95 -17.36 -2.92
N LYS A 26 -12.92 -17.27 -2.07
CA LYS A 26 -12.55 -15.98 -1.45
C LYS A 26 -12.32 -15.01 -2.61
N PRO A 27 -13.02 -13.86 -2.67
CA PRO A 27 -12.78 -12.89 -3.72
C PRO A 27 -11.31 -12.47 -3.63
N GLN A 28 -10.52 -12.80 -4.64
CA GLN A 28 -9.18 -12.25 -4.76
C GLN A 28 -9.35 -10.74 -4.96
N PRO A 29 -8.67 -9.89 -4.17
CA PRO A 29 -8.72 -8.46 -4.41
C PRO A 29 -8.25 -8.19 -5.85
N PRO A 30 -8.87 -7.22 -6.54
CA PRO A 30 -8.46 -6.85 -7.89
C PRO A 30 -6.96 -6.54 -7.90
N LYS A 31 -6.27 -7.05 -8.92
CA LYS A 31 -4.85 -6.74 -9.11
C LYS A 31 -4.76 -5.24 -9.37
N VAL A 32 -4.18 -4.51 -8.42
CA VAL A 32 -3.96 -3.07 -8.54
C VAL A 32 -2.80 -2.90 -9.50
N ASP A 33 -3.07 -2.36 -10.68
CA ASP A 33 -2.03 -2.09 -11.68
C ASP A 33 -1.08 -0.99 -11.16
N GLU A 34 0.19 -1.03 -11.57
CA GLU A 34 1.20 -0.05 -11.10
C GLU A 34 0.81 1.40 -11.46
N ASP A 35 0.10 1.58 -12.57
CA ASP A 35 -0.44 2.87 -13.00
C ASP A 35 -1.49 3.43 -12.03
N ASP A 36 -2.32 2.58 -11.43
CA ASP A 36 -3.36 3.02 -10.49
C ASP A 36 -2.74 3.46 -9.15
N ARG A 37 -1.65 2.80 -8.73
CA ARG A 37 -0.88 3.23 -7.55
C ARG A 37 -0.31 4.62 -7.71
N GLU A 38 0.28 4.94 -8.87
CA GLU A 38 0.84 6.27 -9.11
C GLU A 38 -0.26 7.35 -9.20
N LYS A 39 -1.40 7.02 -9.82
CA LYS A 39 -2.57 7.91 -9.86
C LYS A 39 -3.10 8.21 -8.46
N ASP A 40 -3.31 7.19 -7.64
CA ASP A 40 -3.81 7.34 -6.27
C ASP A 40 -2.83 8.16 -5.41
N TYR A 41 -1.52 7.90 -5.55
CA TYR A 41 -0.48 8.66 -4.88
C TYR A 41 -0.50 10.14 -5.30
N ARG A 42 -0.59 10.43 -6.59
CA ARG A 42 -0.64 11.82 -7.09
C ARG A 42 -1.91 12.54 -6.65
N TYR A 43 -3.05 11.85 -6.68
CA TYR A 43 -4.34 12.39 -6.27
C TYR A 43 -4.33 12.73 -4.77
N THR A 44 -3.97 11.77 -3.93
CA THR A 44 -3.90 11.95 -2.47
C THR A 44 -2.88 13.03 -2.08
N ARG A 45 -1.74 13.11 -2.78
CA ARG A 45 -0.77 14.20 -2.58
C ARG A 45 -1.35 15.57 -2.96
N GLY A 46 -2.05 15.68 -4.08
CA GLY A 46 -2.72 16.91 -4.51
C GLY A 46 -3.80 17.35 -3.53
N GLU A 47 -4.61 16.42 -3.06
CA GLU A 47 -5.67 16.65 -2.07
C GLU A 47 -5.08 17.14 -0.75
N LEU A 48 -4.03 16.50 -0.24
CA LEU A 48 -3.36 16.92 0.98
C LEU A 48 -2.77 18.34 0.86
N TYR A 49 -2.21 18.72 -0.30
CA TYR A 49 -1.75 20.09 -0.51
C TYR A 49 -2.90 21.10 -0.50
N SER A 50 -4.00 20.80 -1.19
CA SER A 50 -5.18 21.66 -1.19
C SER A 50 -5.73 21.86 0.22
N LEU A 51 -5.83 20.77 0.99
CA LEU A 51 -6.31 20.81 2.37
C LEU A 51 -5.37 21.56 3.31
N ILE A 52 -4.05 21.45 3.13
CA ILE A 52 -3.08 22.22 3.93
C ILE A 52 -3.20 23.71 3.63
N ASP A 53 -3.34 24.10 2.36
CA ASP A 53 -3.49 25.51 1.97
C ASP A 53 -4.78 26.12 2.55
N GLN A 54 -5.90 25.42 2.34
CA GLN A 54 -7.20 25.79 2.94
C GLN A 54 -7.15 25.79 4.47
N GLY A 55 -6.42 24.85 5.07
CA GLY A 55 -6.22 24.77 6.51
C GLY A 55 -5.40 25.95 7.05
N GLN A 56 -4.37 26.39 6.35
CA GLN A 56 -3.58 27.57 6.73
C GLN A 56 -4.41 28.85 6.62
N GLU A 57 -5.24 28.98 5.58
CA GLU A 57 -6.15 30.11 5.43
C GLU A 57 -7.23 30.10 6.54
N ALA A 58 -7.83 28.95 6.82
CA ALA A 58 -8.80 28.79 7.90
C ALA A 58 -8.20 29.11 9.28
N VAL A 59 -6.95 28.69 9.54
CA VAL A 59 -6.23 29.03 10.77
C VAL A 59 -5.97 30.53 10.87
N ARG A 60 -5.60 31.20 9.77
CA ARG A 60 -5.42 32.66 9.77
C ARG A 60 -6.74 33.39 10.06
N GLY A 61 -7.83 32.99 9.41
CA GLY A 61 -9.15 33.55 9.70
C GLY A 61 -9.60 33.29 11.13
N ALA A 62 -9.34 32.09 11.67
CA ALA A 62 -9.62 31.77 13.07
C ALA A 62 -8.80 32.62 14.05
N LEU A 63 -7.53 32.91 13.73
CA LEU A 63 -6.69 33.81 14.52
C LEU A 63 -7.18 35.26 14.47
N GLU A 64 -7.62 35.74 13.31
CA GLU A 64 -8.19 37.09 13.17
C GLU A 64 -9.45 37.24 14.03
N VAL A 65 -10.38 36.29 13.96
CA VAL A 65 -11.58 36.26 14.82
C VAL A 65 -11.21 36.11 16.31
N ALA A 66 -10.17 35.34 16.64
CA ALA A 66 -9.68 35.24 18.02
C ALA A 66 -9.09 36.56 18.54
N GLN A 67 -8.39 37.31 17.68
CA GLN A 67 -7.86 38.63 18.00
C GLN A 67 -8.96 39.68 18.16
N GLU A 68 -9.93 39.72 17.24
CA GLU A 68 -11.08 40.63 17.30
C GLU A 68 -11.96 40.36 18.52
N SER A 69 -12.23 39.09 18.82
CA SER A 69 -13.06 38.73 19.97
C SER A 69 -12.33 38.88 21.30
N GLY A 70 -11.01 38.70 21.34
CA GLY A 70 -10.22 38.70 22.58
C GLY A 70 -10.62 37.58 23.57
N HIS A 71 -11.41 36.60 23.14
CA HIS A 71 -11.89 35.53 24.02
C HIS A 71 -10.86 34.40 24.10
N PRO A 72 -10.45 33.94 25.30
CA PRO A 72 -9.44 32.88 25.45
C PRO A 72 -9.86 31.56 24.76
N ARG A 73 -11.17 31.28 24.71
CA ARG A 73 -11.70 30.10 24.01
C ARG A 73 -11.48 30.12 22.50
N ALA A 74 -11.48 31.30 21.87
CA ALA A 74 -11.23 31.40 20.43
C ALA A 74 -9.77 31.04 20.11
N TYR A 75 -8.83 31.42 20.98
CA TYR A 75 -7.43 31.02 20.86
C TYR A 75 -7.23 29.51 21.03
N GLU A 76 -7.94 28.86 21.96
CA GLU A 76 -7.89 27.41 22.11
C GLU A 76 -8.34 26.68 20.83
N VAL A 77 -9.42 27.16 20.21
CA VAL A 77 -9.92 26.61 18.95
C VAL A 77 -8.92 26.85 17.81
N ALA A 78 -8.31 28.03 17.73
CA ALA A 78 -7.29 28.32 16.74
C ALA A 78 -6.05 27.42 16.90
N VAL A 79 -5.60 27.17 18.13
CA VAL A 79 -4.50 26.23 18.44
C VAL A 79 -4.87 24.79 18.07
N ALA A 80 -6.12 24.38 18.32
CA ALA A 80 -6.61 23.07 17.90
C ALA A 80 -6.64 22.93 16.36
N ALA A 81 -7.06 23.99 15.64
CA ALA A 81 -7.02 24.03 14.18
C ALA A 81 -5.58 23.94 13.64
N MET A 82 -4.63 24.65 14.25
CA MET A 82 -3.20 24.53 13.91
C MET A 82 -2.68 23.09 14.08
N LYS A 83 -3.11 22.40 15.14
CA LYS A 83 -2.77 21.00 15.36
C LYS A 83 -3.29 20.12 14.21
N HIS A 84 -4.52 20.33 13.76
CA HIS A 84 -5.06 19.59 12.62
C HIS A 84 -4.27 19.83 11.33
N VAL A 85 -3.81 21.06 11.07
CA VAL A 85 -2.91 21.35 9.93
C VAL A 85 -1.58 20.63 10.09
N SER A 86 -1.01 20.59 11.30
CA SER A 86 0.21 19.82 11.58
C SER A 86 0.02 18.33 11.28
N ASP A 87 -1.06 17.71 11.77
CA ASP A 87 -1.38 16.31 11.53
C ASP A 87 -1.54 16.01 10.03
N MET A 88 -2.05 16.96 9.23
CA MET A 88 -2.13 16.84 7.77
C MET A 88 -0.76 16.89 7.10
N THR A 89 0.15 17.74 7.58
CA THR A 89 1.54 17.76 7.10
C THR A 89 2.31 16.48 7.45
N GLU A 90 2.03 15.89 8.62
CA GLU A 90 2.58 14.58 9.00
C GLU A 90 2.06 13.46 8.08
N LYS A 91 0.76 13.46 7.76
CA LYS A 91 0.18 12.51 6.79
C LYS A 91 0.82 12.62 5.40
N LEU A 92 1.19 13.82 4.97
CA LEU A 92 1.93 14.02 3.72
C LEU A 92 3.31 13.35 3.78
N GLN A 93 4.04 13.52 4.89
CA GLN A 93 5.33 12.85 5.09
C GLN A 93 5.20 11.32 5.13
N ASP A 94 4.17 10.82 5.81
CA ASP A 94 3.93 9.39 5.90
C ASP A 94 3.50 8.78 4.57
N LEU A 95 2.80 9.53 3.71
CA LEU A 95 2.51 9.13 2.34
C LEU A 95 3.80 8.99 1.51
N HIS A 96 4.78 9.87 1.70
CA HIS A 96 6.11 9.72 1.08
C HIS A 96 6.85 8.47 1.57
N LYS A 97 6.82 8.20 2.88
CA LYS A 97 7.44 7.00 3.46
C LYS A 97 6.79 5.72 2.92
N LYS A 98 5.45 5.64 2.96
CA LYS A 98 4.71 4.48 2.46
C LYS A 98 4.98 4.21 0.99
N MET A 99 5.08 5.24 0.15
CA MET A 99 5.44 5.03 -1.25
C MET A 99 6.85 4.44 -1.41
N LYS A 100 7.81 4.93 -0.63
CA LYS A 100 9.18 4.41 -0.63
C LYS A 100 9.25 2.97 -0.12
N ASP A 101 8.57 2.67 0.98
CA ASP A 101 8.52 1.34 1.58
C ASP A 101 7.89 0.32 0.59
N LEU A 102 6.79 0.71 -0.08
CA LEU A 102 6.14 -0.13 -1.09
C LEU A 102 6.98 -0.34 -2.37
N ASP A 103 7.95 0.53 -2.63
CA ASP A 103 8.92 0.38 -3.74
C ASP A 103 10.15 -0.45 -3.29
N GLU A 104 10.55 -0.34 -2.02
CA GLU A 104 11.63 -1.14 -1.43
C GLU A 104 11.26 -2.61 -1.28
N ASP A 105 10.01 -2.94 -0.93
CA ASP A 105 9.52 -4.32 -0.86
C ASP A 105 9.57 -5.05 -2.23
N LYS A 106 9.56 -4.32 -3.35
CA LYS A 106 9.77 -4.87 -4.70
C LYS A 106 11.24 -5.10 -5.03
N LYS A 107 12.16 -4.42 -4.33
CA LYS A 107 13.61 -4.65 -4.42
C LYS A 107 14.04 -5.68 -3.37
N GLY A 108 13.57 -6.92 -3.53
CA GLY A 108 14.26 -8.07 -2.94
C GLY A 108 15.76 -8.03 -3.29
N PRO A 109 16.65 -8.63 -2.48
CA PRO A 109 18.09 -8.41 -2.56
C PRO A 109 18.63 -8.73 -3.97
N SER A 110 18.78 -7.71 -4.83
CA SER A 110 19.27 -7.88 -6.21
C SER A 110 20.79 -8.03 -6.29
N LYS A 111 21.44 -8.05 -5.12
CA LYS A 111 22.85 -8.36 -5.00
C LYS A 111 23.01 -9.36 -3.88
N VAL A 112 22.89 -10.64 -4.24
CA VAL A 112 23.80 -11.63 -3.67
C VAL A 112 25.18 -11.04 -3.93
N THR A 113 25.75 -10.41 -2.90
CA THR A 113 27.16 -10.03 -2.89
C THR A 113 27.90 -11.33 -3.09
N ASN A 114 28.23 -11.61 -4.35
CA ASN A 114 29.23 -12.56 -4.76
C ASN A 114 30.50 -12.03 -4.11
N ASN A 115 30.69 -12.41 -2.84
CA ASN A 115 31.79 -12.03 -1.99
C ASN A 115 33.02 -12.74 -2.56
N ALA A 116 33.46 -12.30 -3.75
CA ALA A 116 34.69 -12.69 -4.40
C ALA A 116 35.86 -11.97 -3.70
N MET A 117 35.86 -11.97 -2.38
CA MET A 117 37.10 -11.90 -1.63
C MET A 117 37.72 -13.29 -1.73
N PHE A 118 38.37 -13.55 -2.87
CA PHE A 118 39.11 -14.78 -3.10
C PHE A 118 40.32 -14.79 -2.17
N VAL A 119 40.18 -15.43 -1.02
CA VAL A 119 41.30 -15.72 -0.11
C VAL A 119 42.00 -16.99 -0.61
N GLY A 120 42.85 -16.81 -1.61
CA GLY A 120 43.70 -17.86 -2.19
C GLY A 120 44.90 -17.27 -2.94
N SER A 121 45.81 -18.11 -3.40
CA SER A 121 47.03 -17.64 -4.07
C SER A 121 46.72 -17.10 -5.48
N THR A 122 47.55 -16.16 -5.98
CA THR A 122 47.39 -15.54 -7.31
C THR A 122 47.32 -16.56 -8.46
N ALA A 123 47.86 -17.77 -8.28
CA ALA A 123 47.81 -18.87 -9.24
C ALA A 123 46.41 -19.49 -9.39
N GLU A 124 45.61 -19.58 -8.33
CA GLU A 124 44.22 -20.07 -8.43
C GLU A 124 43.30 -19.05 -9.08
N LEU A 125 43.55 -17.77 -8.84
CA LEU A 125 42.83 -16.68 -9.48
C LEU A 125 43.04 -16.71 -11.02
N GLN A 126 44.25 -17.01 -11.48
CA GLN A 126 44.54 -17.21 -12.91
C GLN A 126 43.85 -18.43 -13.52
N LYS A 127 43.70 -19.54 -12.78
CA LYS A 127 42.98 -20.73 -13.26
C LYS A 127 41.49 -20.44 -13.41
N MET A 128 40.88 -19.78 -12.43
CA MET A 128 39.47 -19.37 -12.48
C MET A 128 39.19 -18.42 -13.65
N LEU A 129 40.09 -17.46 -13.90
CA LEU A 129 39.98 -16.57 -15.06
C LEU A 129 40.13 -17.31 -16.40
N LYS A 130 40.94 -18.37 -16.46
CA LYS A 130 41.08 -19.20 -17.67
C LYS A 130 39.87 -20.09 -17.92
N GLU A 131 39.22 -20.60 -16.86
CA GLU A 131 37.98 -21.36 -16.94
C GLU A 131 36.78 -20.47 -17.31
N MET A 132 36.72 -19.23 -16.81
CA MET A 132 35.66 -18.26 -17.16
C MET A 132 35.90 -17.56 -18.52
N GLY A 133 37.15 -17.41 -18.95
CA GLY A 133 37.58 -16.52 -20.05
C GLY A 133 37.79 -17.17 -21.42
N GLY A 134 37.67 -18.48 -21.58
CA GLY A 134 37.52 -19.08 -22.91
C GLY A 134 38.40 -20.29 -23.23
N GLY A 135 37.72 -21.36 -23.64
CA GLY A 135 38.21 -22.41 -24.50
C GLY A 135 37.36 -22.50 -25.78
N LYS A 136 37.32 -21.42 -26.55
CA LYS A 136 37.04 -21.44 -28.00
C LYS A 136 38.21 -20.69 -28.66
N ARG A 137 38.81 -21.38 -29.64
CA ARG A 137 40.06 -21.09 -30.37
C ARG A 137 41.31 -21.72 -29.76
#